data_AF-A0A938CPR1-F1
#
_entry.id   AF-A0A938CPR1-F1
#
_cell.length_a   1.000
_cell.length_b   1.000
_cell.length_c   1.000
_cell.angle_alpha   90.00
_cell.angle_beta   90.00
_cell.angle_gamma   90.00
#
_symmetry.space_group_name_H-M   'P 1'
#
loop_
_entity.id
_entity.type
_entity.pdbx_description
1 polymer ?
#
loop_
_entity_poly.entity_id
_entity_poly.type
_entity_poly.pdbx_seq_one_letter_code
_entity_poly.pdbx_strand_id
1 'polypeptide(L)'
;APALQFGGGAGTLAALGEHGFGVAERLAALLDLPLPDAPWHSHRDRFAEIAAAFGVLTGTCGKIARDVALMMQPEVAEVFVPSPDGRGESSTLPHKRNPAGAAVAVSAAAIAPNLVATILSAQVQDFERGLGGLHTEWTAFPSLALVTSGALAAVAEMAEHLEIDVERLRANLEDTGGQVMAEAVSYALAAKIGRHEAHRIVQDLSHRARKEKKPLKDLVLGDLRVKSHFGAAEIEKLFIPLTYQGSSQVFIDRLAASSQTRTRRPDPRPVETRPVETRPIETRLPLAAQLAPAEPPPALESQPQGSAEKPAAPEVPPPPPLSAPAPMVEPLSLAQAAPSQPEPALEMPEPPPLTVPVAMAEPAMDAPLPPPPSETLAAPPAPKPPPRSPDDAPGAFLEVLSRADAEAAETERKSKSG
;
A
#
# COMPACT_ATOMS: atom_id res chain seq x y z
N ALA A 1 11.11 16.11 2.74
CA ALA A 1 10.53 16.82 3.93
C ALA A 1 9.54 17.90 3.48
N PRO A 2 8.44 18.16 4.24
CA PRO A 2 7.52 19.26 3.93
C PRO A 2 8.25 20.61 4.01
N ALA A 3 7.94 21.52 3.09
CA ALA A 3 8.55 22.83 2.98
C ALA A 3 7.51 23.85 2.47
N LEU A 4 7.75 25.14 2.71
CA LEU A 4 6.90 26.20 2.17
C LEU A 4 6.92 26.18 0.63
N GLN A 5 5.76 26.36 0.00
CA GLN A 5 5.65 26.65 -1.43
C GLN A 5 5.19 28.10 -1.62
N PHE A 6 6.11 28.99 -1.99
CA PHE A 6 5.80 30.40 -2.21
C PHE A 6 6.67 30.98 -3.32
N GLY A 7 6.14 31.08 -4.55
CA GLY A 7 6.89 31.52 -5.73
C GLY A 7 6.15 32.53 -6.62
N GLY A 8 4.89 32.85 -6.34
CA GLY A 8 4.07 33.67 -7.22
C GLY A 8 3.76 33.00 -8.57
N GLY A 9 3.49 33.79 -9.61
CA GLY A 9 3.01 33.27 -10.90
C GLY A 9 3.95 32.25 -11.56
N ALA A 10 5.24 32.61 -11.69
CA ALA A 10 6.28 31.84 -12.41
C ALA A 10 7.47 31.45 -11.51
N GLY A 11 7.35 31.52 -10.19
CA GLY A 11 8.44 31.15 -9.28
C GLY A 11 9.46 32.26 -8.99
N THR A 12 9.20 33.49 -9.42
CA THR A 12 10.14 34.62 -9.30
C THR A 12 9.79 35.63 -8.21
N LEU A 13 8.59 35.54 -7.61
CA LEU A 13 8.07 36.52 -6.66
C LEU A 13 8.03 37.98 -7.16
N ALA A 14 8.09 38.21 -8.48
CA ALA A 14 8.23 39.55 -9.07
C ALA A 14 7.14 40.55 -8.64
N ALA A 15 5.91 40.08 -8.39
CA ALA A 15 4.81 40.92 -7.93
C ALA A 15 5.06 41.59 -6.56
N LEU A 16 6.02 41.08 -5.78
CA LEU A 16 6.38 41.60 -4.45
C LEU A 16 7.66 42.45 -4.48
N GLY A 17 8.28 42.64 -5.65
CA GLY A 17 9.51 43.41 -5.80
C GLY A 17 10.61 42.97 -4.84
N GLU A 18 11.29 43.93 -4.22
CA GLU A 18 12.38 43.69 -3.26
C GLU A 18 11.92 43.01 -1.96
N HIS A 19 10.61 43.01 -1.68
CA HIS A 19 10.06 42.40 -0.46
C HIS A 19 9.77 40.91 -0.59
N GLY A 20 9.84 40.33 -1.79
CA GLY A 20 9.39 38.95 -2.05
C GLY A 20 10.02 37.91 -1.13
N PHE A 21 11.35 37.92 -1.00
CA PHE A 21 12.05 36.94 -0.16
C PHE A 21 11.79 37.17 1.33
N GLY A 22 11.80 38.42 1.81
CA GLY A 22 11.50 38.73 3.21
C GLY A 22 10.07 38.35 3.63
N VAL A 23 9.11 38.40 2.69
CA VAL A 23 7.76 37.86 2.91
C VAL A 23 7.79 36.33 3.00
N ALA A 24 8.56 35.66 2.14
CA ALA A 24 8.71 34.20 2.17
C ALA A 24 9.29 33.70 3.51
N GLU A 25 10.33 34.38 4.03
CA GLU A 25 10.93 34.08 5.33
C GLU A 25 9.93 34.22 6.48
N ARG A 26 9.18 35.32 6.50
CA ARG A 26 8.14 35.54 7.52
C ARG A 26 7.01 34.52 7.41
N LEU A 27 6.58 34.18 6.20
CA LEU A 27 5.54 33.18 5.98
C LEU A 27 5.99 31.78 6.42
N ALA A 28 7.24 31.41 6.13
CA ALA A 28 7.84 30.15 6.57
C ALA A 28 7.87 30.07 8.10
N ALA A 29 8.32 31.13 8.78
CA ALA A 29 8.33 31.22 10.23
C ALA A 29 6.93 31.17 10.85
N LEU A 30 5.94 31.83 10.22
CA LEU A 30 4.55 31.84 10.69
C LEU A 30 3.89 30.46 10.61
N LEU A 31 4.23 29.66 9.60
CA LEU A 31 3.67 28.32 9.38
C LEU A 31 4.48 27.20 10.02
N ASP A 32 5.61 27.52 10.67
CA ASP A 32 6.59 26.55 11.16
C ASP A 32 7.03 25.56 10.07
N LEU A 33 7.26 26.08 8.86
CA LEU A 33 7.70 25.31 7.70
C LEU A 33 9.10 25.72 7.27
N PRO A 34 9.97 24.78 6.88
CA PRO A 34 11.24 25.09 6.25
C PRO A 34 11.05 25.94 4.99
N LEU A 35 11.85 27.00 4.83
CA LEU A 35 11.93 27.77 3.59
C LEU A 35 12.92 27.06 2.64
N PRO A 36 12.48 26.59 1.46
CA PRO A 36 13.39 25.98 0.48
C PRO A 36 14.22 27.04 -0.26
N ASP A 37 15.35 26.61 -0.85
CA ASP A 37 16.25 27.48 -1.62
C ASP A 37 15.57 28.15 -2.83
N ALA A 38 14.56 27.49 -3.40
CA ALA A 38 13.76 27.99 -4.52
C ALA A 38 12.33 27.45 -4.47
N PRO A 39 11.36 28.14 -5.10
CA PRO A 39 10.02 27.61 -5.31
C PRO A 39 10.04 26.32 -6.14
N TRP A 40 9.15 25.37 -5.82
CA TRP A 40 9.17 24.02 -6.39
C TRP A 40 7.83 23.65 -7.06
N HIS A 41 7.28 24.56 -7.88
CA HIS A 41 5.98 24.34 -8.56
C HIS A 41 5.94 23.03 -9.36
N SER A 42 6.94 22.80 -10.21
CA SER A 42 7.10 21.62 -11.06
C SER A 42 8.12 20.62 -10.54
N HIS A 43 8.86 20.93 -9.47
CA HIS A 43 9.76 20.00 -8.81
C HIS A 43 9.00 19.20 -7.74
N ARG A 44 8.52 18.00 -8.13
CA ARG A 44 7.61 17.16 -7.32
C ARG A 44 8.31 16.02 -6.57
N ASP A 45 9.64 16.02 -6.53
CA ASP A 45 10.48 15.03 -5.84
C ASP A 45 10.13 14.87 -4.35
N ARG A 46 9.77 15.95 -3.67
CA ARG A 46 9.31 15.90 -2.26
C ARG A 46 8.04 15.06 -2.08
N PHE A 47 7.09 15.15 -3.01
CA PHE A 47 5.86 14.34 -2.99
C PHE A 47 6.16 12.88 -3.32
N ALA A 48 7.03 12.64 -4.31
CA ALA A 48 7.47 11.30 -4.67
C ALA A 48 8.20 10.57 -3.54
N GLU A 49 9.07 11.26 -2.80
CA GLU A 49 9.76 10.70 -1.63
C GLU A 49 8.77 10.23 -0.55
N ILE A 50 7.78 11.08 -0.23
CA ILE A 50 6.73 10.74 0.75
C ILE A 50 5.88 9.57 0.25
N ALA A 51 5.50 9.60 -1.03
CA ALA A 51 4.71 8.54 -1.63
C ALA A 51 5.44 7.19 -1.58
N ALA A 52 6.73 7.17 -1.93
CA ALA A 52 7.56 5.98 -1.83
C ALA A 52 7.62 5.45 -0.38
N ALA A 53 7.80 6.33 0.61
CA ALA A 53 7.80 5.95 2.01
C ALA A 53 6.44 5.36 2.46
N PHE A 54 5.33 5.94 2.02
CA PHE A 54 3.98 5.40 2.27
C PHE A 54 3.75 4.04 1.61
N GLY A 55 4.24 3.84 0.39
CA GLY A 55 4.21 2.53 -0.27
C GLY A 55 4.97 1.46 0.52
N VAL A 56 6.19 1.77 0.97
CA VAL A 56 7.02 0.86 1.78
C VAL A 56 6.36 0.54 3.12
N LEU A 57 5.82 1.57 3.81
CA LEU A 57 5.11 1.40 5.07
C LEU A 57 3.88 0.48 4.88
N THR A 58 3.06 0.76 3.87
CA THR A 58 1.86 -0.04 3.59
C THR A 58 2.20 -1.49 3.23
N GLY A 59 3.26 -1.71 2.44
CA GLY A 59 3.76 -3.06 2.16
C GLY A 59 4.19 -3.81 3.42
N THR A 60 4.84 -3.11 4.36
CA THR A 60 5.21 -3.67 5.68
C THR A 60 3.97 -4.05 6.50
N CYS A 61 2.95 -3.19 6.53
CA CYS A 61 1.67 -3.49 7.17
C CYS A 61 0.99 -4.71 6.53
N GLY A 62 0.99 -4.80 5.19
CA GLY A 62 0.43 -5.94 4.46
C GLY A 62 1.10 -7.27 4.80
N LYS A 63 2.43 -7.27 4.97
CA LYS A 63 3.18 -8.46 5.40
C LYS A 63 2.70 -8.94 6.78
N ILE A 64 2.67 -8.04 7.76
CA ILE A 64 2.25 -8.37 9.14
C ILE A 64 0.82 -8.92 9.14
N ALA A 65 -0.08 -8.21 8.46
CA ALA A 65 -1.47 -8.61 8.33
C ALA A 65 -1.65 -9.99 7.66
N ARG A 66 -0.87 -10.27 6.60
CA ARG A 66 -0.93 -11.55 5.91
C ARG A 66 -0.49 -12.70 6.83
N ASP A 67 0.57 -12.52 7.60
CA ASP A 67 1.04 -13.54 8.53
C ASP A 67 -0.02 -13.83 9.61
N VAL A 68 -0.61 -12.79 10.20
CA VAL A 68 -1.71 -12.95 11.17
C VAL A 68 -2.89 -13.70 10.55
N ALA A 69 -3.30 -13.34 9.34
CA ALA A 69 -4.39 -14.02 8.64
C ALA A 69 -4.11 -15.50 8.35
N LEU A 70 -2.85 -15.86 8.07
CA LEU A 70 -2.44 -17.25 7.88
C LEU A 70 -2.43 -18.03 9.20
N MET A 71 -1.93 -17.44 10.28
CA MET A 71 -1.96 -18.06 11.62
C MET A 71 -3.38 -18.25 12.16
N MET A 72 -4.34 -17.45 11.68
CA MET A 72 -5.78 -17.55 11.99
C MET A 72 -6.53 -18.61 11.17
N GLN A 73 -5.90 -19.29 10.21
CA GLN A 73 -6.57 -20.36 9.44
C GLN A 73 -7.08 -21.46 10.39
N PRO A 74 -8.28 -22.04 10.19
CA PRO A 74 -8.83 -23.06 11.10
C PRO A 74 -7.92 -24.28 11.33
N GLU A 75 -7.16 -24.65 10.30
CA GLU A 75 -6.21 -25.76 10.34
C GLU A 75 -4.94 -25.42 11.12
N VAL A 76 -4.61 -24.12 11.24
CA VAL A 76 -3.43 -23.60 11.94
C VAL A 76 -3.80 -23.16 13.34
N ALA A 77 -4.71 -22.19 13.47
CA ALA A 77 -5.34 -21.74 14.73
C ALA A 77 -4.34 -21.33 15.83
N GLU A 78 -3.19 -20.77 15.46
CA GLU A 78 -2.12 -20.40 16.39
C GLU A 78 -2.32 -19.01 17.00
N VAL A 79 -2.93 -18.12 16.24
CA VAL A 79 -3.11 -16.71 16.61
C VAL A 79 -4.53 -16.29 16.26
N PHE A 80 -5.10 -15.41 17.07
CA PHE A 80 -6.40 -14.79 16.83
C PHE A 80 -6.35 -13.29 17.11
N VAL A 81 -7.24 -12.55 16.46
CA VAL A 81 -7.51 -11.15 16.79
C VAL A 81 -8.98 -11.06 17.20
N PRO A 82 -9.29 -10.90 18.50
CA PRO A 82 -10.64 -10.69 18.96
C PRO A 82 -11.11 -9.32 18.46
N SER A 83 -12.38 -9.24 18.05
CA SER A 83 -12.99 -7.95 17.76
C SER A 83 -13.77 -7.49 18.99
N PRO A 84 -13.38 -6.39 19.64
CA PRO A 84 -14.09 -5.89 20.83
C PRO A 84 -15.59 -5.61 20.58
N ASP A 85 -15.97 -5.29 19.34
CA ASP A 85 -17.36 -4.95 18.96
C ASP A 85 -18.11 -6.07 18.21
N GLY A 86 -17.60 -7.32 18.19
CA GLY A 86 -18.20 -8.41 17.40
C GLY A 86 -18.05 -8.29 15.87
N ARG A 87 -17.22 -7.34 15.37
CA ARG A 87 -16.90 -7.25 13.94
C ARG A 87 -16.14 -8.49 13.50
N GLY A 88 -16.47 -9.02 12.33
CA GLY A 88 -15.83 -10.21 11.79
C GLY A 88 -16.40 -11.54 12.31
N GLU A 89 -17.36 -11.51 13.25
CA GLU A 89 -18.18 -12.68 13.55
C GLU A 89 -19.21 -12.91 12.44
N SER A 90 -19.44 -14.18 12.10
CA SER A 90 -20.47 -14.52 11.12
C SER A 90 -21.83 -14.64 11.79
N SER A 91 -22.84 -13.98 11.21
CA SER A 91 -24.24 -14.08 11.66
C SER A 91 -24.83 -15.49 11.59
N THR A 92 -24.24 -16.37 10.75
CA THR A 92 -24.71 -17.75 10.55
C THR A 92 -23.78 -18.81 11.14
N LEU A 93 -22.50 -18.49 11.36
CA LEU A 93 -21.49 -19.41 11.88
C LEU A 93 -20.83 -18.82 13.14
N PRO A 94 -21.36 -19.13 14.34
CA PRO A 94 -20.89 -18.54 15.61
C PRO A 94 -19.41 -18.76 15.93
N HIS A 95 -18.79 -19.80 15.35
CA HIS A 95 -17.36 -20.09 15.54
C HIS A 95 -16.45 -19.40 14.50
N LYS A 96 -17.02 -18.74 13.48
CA LYS A 96 -16.25 -18.14 12.38
C LYS A 96 -15.72 -16.77 12.78
N ARG A 97 -14.41 -16.70 13.01
CA ARG A 97 -13.65 -15.48 13.34
C ARG A 97 -12.91 -14.98 12.10
N ASN A 98 -13.37 -13.91 11.47
CA ASN A 98 -12.70 -13.35 10.30
C ASN A 98 -11.64 -12.30 10.69
N PRO A 99 -10.44 -12.31 10.10
CA PRO A 99 -9.40 -11.31 10.37
C PRO A 99 -9.71 -9.99 9.63
N ALA A 100 -10.73 -9.25 10.05
CA ALA A 100 -11.22 -8.05 9.36
C ALA A 100 -10.12 -6.97 9.20
N GLY A 101 -9.36 -6.69 10.26
CA GLY A 101 -8.22 -5.76 10.19
C GLY A 101 -7.13 -6.23 9.22
N ALA A 102 -6.86 -7.53 9.16
CA ALA A 102 -5.89 -8.07 8.21
C ALA A 102 -6.36 -7.88 6.76
N ALA A 103 -7.65 -8.05 6.49
CA ALA A 103 -8.21 -7.83 5.17
C ALA A 103 -8.03 -6.38 4.70
N VAL A 104 -8.20 -5.40 5.60
CA VAL A 104 -7.95 -3.97 5.32
C VAL A 104 -6.48 -3.75 4.94
N ALA A 105 -5.54 -4.20 5.78
CA ALA A 105 -4.11 -3.97 5.57
C ALA A 105 -3.55 -4.71 4.34
N VAL A 106 -4.00 -5.94 4.07
CA VAL A 106 -3.62 -6.68 2.85
C VAL A 106 -4.17 -6.00 1.60
N SER A 107 -5.42 -5.54 1.62
CA SER A 107 -6.01 -4.82 0.49
C SER A 107 -5.28 -3.50 0.24
N ALA A 108 -4.96 -2.76 1.30
CA ALA A 108 -4.19 -1.53 1.22
C ALA A 108 -2.80 -1.76 0.60
N ALA A 109 -2.12 -2.85 0.95
CA ALA A 109 -0.82 -3.23 0.38
C ALA A 109 -0.89 -3.57 -1.12
N ALA A 110 -2.05 -3.98 -1.63
CA ALA A 110 -2.28 -4.14 -3.07
C ALA A 110 -2.60 -2.82 -3.78
N ILE A 111 -3.29 -1.89 -3.11
CA ILE A 111 -3.70 -0.61 -3.68
C ILE A 111 -2.55 0.40 -3.73
N ALA A 112 -1.82 0.56 -2.62
CA ALA A 112 -0.82 1.62 -2.44
C ALA A 112 0.25 1.66 -3.54
N PRO A 113 0.83 0.54 -4.03
CA PRO A 113 1.84 0.58 -5.09
C PRO A 113 1.35 1.26 -6.37
N ASN A 114 0.07 1.13 -6.72
CA ASN A 114 -0.51 1.75 -7.91
C ASN A 114 -0.61 3.27 -7.75
N LEU A 115 -1.00 3.73 -6.56
CA LEU A 115 -1.06 5.16 -6.23
C LEU A 115 0.35 5.77 -6.20
N VAL A 116 1.34 5.05 -5.69
CA VAL A 116 2.75 5.47 -5.75
C VAL A 116 3.21 5.59 -7.21
N ALA A 117 2.95 4.58 -8.04
CA ALA A 117 3.30 4.63 -9.46
C ALA A 117 2.66 5.84 -10.18
N THR A 118 1.43 6.20 -9.79
CA THR A 118 0.70 7.35 -10.31
C THR A 118 1.40 8.66 -9.94
N ILE A 119 1.82 8.81 -8.68
CA ILE A 119 2.54 10.01 -8.20
C ILE A 119 3.92 10.12 -8.84
N LEU A 120 4.65 9.01 -9.01
CA LEU A 120 5.94 9.00 -9.70
C LEU A 120 5.80 9.41 -11.17
N SER A 121 4.75 8.95 -11.84
CA SER A 121 4.47 9.33 -13.23
C SER A 121 4.12 10.82 -13.35
N ALA A 122 3.48 11.40 -12.33
CA ALA A 122 3.11 12.82 -12.29
C ALA A 122 4.30 13.77 -12.08
N GLN A 123 5.52 13.26 -11.81
CA GLN A 123 6.69 14.12 -11.60
C GLN A 123 7.17 14.84 -12.87
N VAL A 124 6.87 14.31 -14.05
CA VAL A 124 7.25 14.94 -15.32
C VAL A 124 6.27 16.08 -15.60
N GLN A 125 6.67 17.29 -15.21
CA GLN A 125 5.87 18.51 -15.33
C GLN A 125 6.50 19.46 -16.33
N ASP A 126 5.69 20.04 -17.21
CA ASP A 126 6.15 21.03 -18.17
C ASP A 126 6.39 22.39 -17.50
N PHE A 127 7.58 22.96 -17.71
CA PHE A 127 7.96 24.33 -17.35
C PHE A 127 7.57 24.73 -15.91
N GLU A 128 7.02 25.93 -15.68
CA GLU A 128 6.74 26.48 -14.36
C GLU A 128 5.37 26.04 -13.76
N ARG A 129 4.47 25.49 -14.59
CA ARG A 129 3.17 24.91 -14.18
C ARG A 129 2.55 24.07 -15.32
N GLY A 130 2.88 22.79 -15.36
CA GLY A 130 2.36 21.85 -16.35
C GLY A 130 0.88 21.52 -16.19
N LEU A 131 0.22 21.15 -17.29
CA LEU A 131 -1.15 20.66 -17.29
C LEU A 131 -1.16 19.15 -16.99
N GLY A 132 -2.16 18.68 -16.23
CA GLY A 132 -2.33 17.25 -15.96
C GLY A 132 -1.59 16.76 -14.72
N GLY A 133 -0.25 16.78 -14.70
CA GLY A 133 0.53 16.14 -13.62
C GLY A 133 0.13 16.60 -12.22
N LEU A 134 0.03 17.91 -11.98
CA LEU A 134 -0.42 18.45 -10.68
C LEU A 134 -1.84 17.98 -10.31
N HIS A 135 -2.74 17.89 -11.30
CA HIS A 135 -4.12 17.48 -11.10
C HIS A 135 -4.22 15.98 -10.76
N THR A 136 -3.32 15.17 -11.33
CA THR A 136 -3.18 13.74 -11.00
C THR A 136 -2.81 13.55 -9.52
N GLU A 137 -1.91 14.38 -9.00
CA GLU A 137 -1.50 14.31 -7.59
C GLU A 137 -2.63 14.61 -6.60
N TRP A 138 -3.55 15.52 -6.95
CA TRP A 138 -4.64 15.95 -6.06
C TRP A 138 -5.54 14.81 -5.57
N THR A 139 -5.73 13.78 -6.39
CA THR A 139 -6.47 12.59 -5.98
C THR A 139 -5.54 11.50 -5.48
N ALA A 140 -4.45 11.23 -6.21
CA ALA A 140 -3.59 10.08 -5.91
C ALA A 140 -2.90 10.19 -4.55
N PHE A 141 -2.43 11.38 -4.17
CA PHE A 141 -1.68 11.57 -2.93
C PHE A 141 -2.57 11.44 -1.68
N PRO A 142 -3.74 12.12 -1.58
CA PRO A 142 -4.65 11.90 -0.46
C PRO A 142 -5.17 10.46 -0.37
N SER A 143 -5.49 9.82 -1.52
CA SER A 143 -5.87 8.41 -1.52
C SER A 143 -4.78 7.51 -0.97
N LEU A 144 -3.51 7.75 -1.33
CA LEU A 144 -2.38 6.99 -0.81
C LEU A 144 -2.24 7.20 0.70
N ALA A 145 -2.37 8.43 1.18
CA ALA A 145 -2.31 8.74 2.60
C ALA A 145 -3.41 8.01 3.39
N LEU A 146 -4.66 8.03 2.90
CA LEU A 146 -5.81 7.37 3.54
C LEU A 146 -5.68 5.84 3.55
N VAL A 147 -5.24 5.25 2.45
CA VAL A 147 -5.00 3.80 2.35
C VAL A 147 -3.88 3.39 3.32
N THR A 148 -2.81 4.18 3.37
CA THR A 148 -1.67 3.94 4.27
C THR A 148 -2.09 4.06 5.74
N SER A 149 -2.85 5.10 6.10
CA SER A 149 -3.32 5.29 7.47
C SER A 149 -4.29 4.18 7.90
N GLY A 150 -5.18 3.74 7.00
CA GLY A 150 -6.08 2.62 7.26
C GLY A 150 -5.32 1.30 7.49
N ALA A 151 -4.28 1.02 6.70
CA ALA A 151 -3.43 -0.15 6.91
C ALA A 151 -2.68 -0.11 8.25
N LEU A 152 -2.12 1.06 8.59
CA LEU A 152 -1.38 1.24 9.83
C LEU A 152 -2.29 1.12 11.05
N ALA A 153 -3.47 1.75 11.03
CA ALA A 153 -4.45 1.65 12.10
C ALA A 153 -4.90 0.20 12.32
N ALA A 154 -5.20 -0.52 11.24
CA ALA A 154 -5.59 -1.93 11.33
C ALA A 154 -4.48 -2.81 11.92
N VAL A 155 -3.21 -2.58 11.56
CA VAL A 155 -2.08 -3.32 12.14
C VAL A 155 -1.85 -2.96 13.61
N ALA A 156 -2.00 -1.69 13.99
CA ALA A 156 -1.89 -1.27 15.39
C ALA A 156 -2.97 -1.94 16.25
N GLU A 157 -4.23 -1.91 15.82
CA GLU A 157 -5.34 -2.55 16.51
C GLU A 157 -5.13 -4.08 16.63
N MET A 158 -4.71 -4.75 15.55
CA MET A 158 -4.39 -6.18 15.60
C MET A 158 -3.25 -6.49 16.58
N ALA A 159 -2.22 -5.63 16.64
CA ALA A 159 -1.07 -5.85 17.52
C ALA A 159 -1.43 -5.66 19.00
N GLU A 160 -2.36 -4.75 19.32
CA GLU A 160 -2.83 -4.52 20.70
C GLU A 160 -3.71 -5.64 21.23
N HIS A 161 -4.43 -6.34 20.36
CA HIS A 161 -5.41 -7.35 20.74
C HIS A 161 -5.00 -8.79 20.43
N LEU A 162 -3.77 -9.03 19.97
CA LEU A 162 -3.31 -10.34 19.52
C LEU A 162 -3.43 -11.41 20.62
N GLU A 163 -4.21 -12.46 20.37
CA GLU A 163 -4.33 -13.66 21.21
C GLU A 163 -3.46 -14.78 20.62
N ILE A 164 -2.64 -15.42 21.47
CA ILE A 164 -1.74 -16.50 21.05
C ILE A 164 -2.14 -17.80 21.76
N ASP A 165 -2.43 -18.85 21.00
CA ASP A 165 -2.68 -20.18 21.53
C ASP A 165 -1.37 -21.00 21.55
N VAL A 166 -0.71 -20.97 22.70
CA VAL A 166 0.57 -21.66 22.93
C VAL A 166 0.44 -23.18 22.85
N GLU A 167 -0.72 -23.73 23.25
CA GLU A 167 -0.95 -25.18 23.18
C GLU A 167 -1.15 -25.61 21.72
N ARG A 168 -1.88 -24.82 20.92
CA ARG A 168 -2.01 -25.09 19.49
C ARG A 168 -0.68 -24.95 18.74
N LEU A 169 0.13 -23.94 19.06
CA LEU A 169 1.49 -23.81 18.53
C LEU A 169 2.33 -25.08 18.81
N ARG A 170 2.24 -25.61 20.03
CA ARG A 170 2.95 -26.85 20.40
C ARG A 170 2.42 -28.05 19.62
N ALA A 171 1.10 -28.20 19.54
CA ALA A 171 0.47 -29.30 18.80
C ALA A 171 0.85 -29.28 17.31
N ASN A 172 0.85 -28.11 16.66
CA ASN A 172 1.24 -27.97 15.25
C ASN A 172 2.71 -28.36 15.00
N LEU A 173 3.61 -28.11 15.97
CA LEU A 173 4.99 -28.60 15.90
C LEU A 173 5.07 -30.13 16.02
N GLU A 174 4.27 -30.71 16.91
CA GLU A 174 4.19 -32.15 17.15
C GLU A 174 3.58 -32.93 15.98
N ASP A 175 2.62 -32.33 15.25
CA ASP A 175 1.95 -32.91 14.07
C ASP A 175 2.92 -33.30 12.94
N THR A 176 4.13 -32.70 12.93
CA THR A 176 5.18 -33.09 12.00
C THR A 176 5.84 -34.44 12.35
N GLY A 177 5.45 -35.07 13.46
CA GLY A 177 6.05 -36.29 13.98
C GLY A 177 7.52 -36.10 14.36
N GLY A 178 7.91 -34.89 14.77
CA GLY A 178 9.29 -34.53 15.11
C GLY A 178 10.22 -34.34 13.90
N GLN A 179 9.69 -34.34 12.67
CA GLN A 179 10.49 -34.14 11.45
C GLN A 179 11.17 -32.76 11.41
N VAL A 180 10.55 -31.73 12.00
CA VAL A 180 11.16 -30.40 12.13
C VAL A 180 12.46 -30.42 12.94
N MET A 181 12.64 -31.42 13.80
CA MET A 181 13.83 -31.59 14.64
C MET A 181 14.93 -32.44 13.97
N ALA A 182 14.74 -32.90 12.72
CA ALA A 182 15.71 -33.74 12.02
C ALA A 182 17.08 -33.06 11.90
N GLU A 183 17.11 -31.75 11.67
CA GLU A 183 18.37 -30.99 11.60
C GLU A 183 19.12 -31.04 12.95
N ALA A 184 18.43 -30.82 14.07
CA ALA A 184 19.02 -30.86 15.41
C ALA A 184 19.69 -32.23 15.69
N VAL A 185 19.02 -33.32 15.33
CA VAL A 185 19.56 -34.68 15.43
C VAL A 185 20.77 -34.86 14.51
N SER A 186 20.70 -34.37 13.26
CA SER A 186 21.79 -34.46 12.30
C SER A 186 23.04 -33.73 12.77
N TYR A 187 22.92 -32.53 13.33
CA TYR A 187 24.08 -31.77 13.86
C TYR A 187 24.68 -32.42 15.10
N ALA A 188 23.84 -32.89 16.02
CA ALA A 188 24.32 -33.60 17.20
C ALA A 188 25.12 -34.85 16.80
N LEU A 189 24.58 -35.65 15.88
CA LEU A 189 25.24 -36.85 15.37
C LEU A 189 26.50 -36.52 14.55
N ALA A 190 26.49 -35.45 13.76
CA ALA A 190 27.63 -35.01 12.97
C ALA A 190 28.86 -34.70 13.84
N ALA A 191 28.66 -34.22 15.07
CA ALA A 191 29.75 -33.97 16.03
C ALA A 191 30.44 -35.27 16.52
N LYS A 192 29.82 -36.45 16.30
CA LYS A 192 30.33 -37.75 16.74
C LYS A 192 30.90 -38.58 15.60
N ILE A 193 30.24 -38.59 14.44
CA ILE A 193 30.57 -39.48 13.31
C ILE A 193 30.87 -38.74 12.00
N GLY A 194 30.85 -37.41 12.02
CA GLY A 194 31.04 -36.59 10.84
C GLY A 194 29.74 -36.32 10.07
N ARG A 195 29.74 -35.20 9.35
CA ARG A 195 28.55 -34.60 8.72
C ARG A 195 27.89 -35.50 7.67
N HIS A 196 28.69 -36.13 6.80
CA HIS A 196 28.15 -36.94 5.70
C HIS A 196 27.42 -38.18 6.20
N GLU A 197 28.00 -38.88 7.18
CA GLU A 197 27.39 -40.08 7.72
C GLU A 197 26.15 -39.77 8.56
N ALA A 198 26.20 -38.73 9.39
CA ALA A 198 25.06 -38.27 10.17
C ALA A 198 23.87 -37.86 9.29
N HIS A 199 24.13 -37.09 8.23
CA HIS A 199 23.09 -36.71 7.28
C HIS A 199 22.43 -37.93 6.62
N ARG A 200 23.23 -38.91 6.17
CA ARG A 200 22.71 -40.13 5.56
C ARG A 200 21.82 -40.94 6.51
N ILE A 201 22.22 -41.07 7.78
CA ILE A 201 21.46 -41.80 8.80
C ILE A 201 20.13 -41.08 9.09
N VAL A 202 20.16 -39.77 9.33
CA VAL A 202 18.95 -39.00 9.63
C VAL A 202 18.02 -38.96 8.42
N GLN A 203 18.55 -38.81 7.20
CA GLN A 203 17.76 -38.85 5.98
C GLN A 203 17.02 -40.19 5.81
N ASP A 204 17.71 -41.32 6.03
CA ASP A 204 17.12 -42.66 6.01
C ASP A 204 15.99 -42.78 7.05
N LEU A 205 16.24 -42.34 8.30
CA LEU A 205 15.24 -42.37 9.37
C LEU A 205 14.04 -41.45 9.09
N SER A 206 14.27 -40.25 8.54
CA SER A 206 13.21 -39.31 8.14
C SER A 206 12.35 -39.88 7.02
N HIS A 207 12.94 -40.51 6.00
CA HIS A 207 12.20 -41.18 4.92
C HIS A 207 11.38 -42.35 5.46
N ARG A 208 11.95 -43.17 6.35
CA ARG A 208 11.23 -44.27 7.00
C ARG A 208 10.08 -43.77 7.86
N ALA A 209 10.28 -42.72 8.66
CA ALA A 209 9.22 -42.12 9.48
C ALA A 209 8.03 -41.66 8.64
N ARG A 210 8.28 -41.02 7.48
CA ARG A 210 7.21 -40.64 6.54
C ARG A 210 6.50 -41.85 5.93
N LYS A 211 7.27 -42.85 5.47
CA LYS A 211 6.72 -44.06 4.83
C LYS A 211 5.90 -44.90 5.80
N GLU A 212 6.38 -45.05 7.04
CA GLU A 212 5.75 -45.85 8.09
C GLU A 212 4.68 -45.07 8.88
N LYS A 213 4.55 -43.75 8.66
CA LYS A 213 3.71 -42.83 9.44
C LYS A 213 3.97 -42.94 10.95
N LYS A 214 5.24 -42.95 11.34
CA LYS A 214 5.69 -43.01 12.73
C LYS A 214 6.45 -41.75 13.11
N PRO A 215 6.42 -41.34 14.40
CA PRO A 215 7.27 -40.26 14.88
C PRO A 215 8.75 -40.55 14.59
N LEU A 216 9.47 -39.55 14.09
CA LEU A 216 10.91 -39.64 13.86
C LEU A 216 11.65 -39.96 15.15
N LYS A 217 11.19 -39.40 16.27
CA LYS A 217 11.73 -39.65 17.62
C LYS A 217 11.83 -41.14 17.92
N ASP A 218 10.78 -41.91 17.64
CA ASP A 218 10.74 -43.34 17.95
C ASP A 218 11.73 -44.14 17.10
N LEU A 219 11.85 -43.80 15.81
CA LEU A 219 12.82 -44.44 14.93
C LEU A 219 14.27 -44.11 15.33
N VAL A 220 14.53 -42.87 15.75
CA VAL A 220 15.86 -42.45 16.25
C VAL A 220 16.19 -43.14 17.57
N LEU A 221 15.23 -43.26 18.49
CA LEU A 221 15.38 -44.02 19.74
C LEU A 221 15.57 -45.52 19.49
N GLY A 222 15.05 -46.06 18.38
CA GLY A 222 15.18 -47.47 18.01
C GLY A 222 16.44 -47.82 17.23
N ASP A 223 17.08 -46.86 16.57
CA ASP A 223 18.19 -47.12 15.64
C ASP A 223 19.53 -47.31 16.37
N LEU A 224 20.16 -48.47 16.14
CA LEU A 224 21.43 -48.84 16.77
C LEU A 224 22.58 -47.91 16.37
N ARG A 225 22.54 -47.32 15.17
CA ARG A 225 23.58 -46.38 14.70
C ARG A 225 23.55 -45.09 15.50
N VAL A 226 22.37 -44.69 16.01
CA VAL A 226 22.23 -43.50 16.86
C VAL A 226 22.47 -43.83 18.34
N LYS A 227 21.90 -44.94 18.83
CA LYS A 227 22.06 -45.39 20.22
C LYS A 227 23.50 -45.67 20.63
N SER A 228 24.37 -45.99 19.67
CA SER A 228 25.80 -46.18 19.92
C SER A 228 26.51 -44.89 20.36
N HIS A 229 25.90 -43.71 20.13
CA HIS A 229 26.51 -42.40 20.43
C HIS A 229 25.74 -41.57 21.45
N PHE A 230 24.44 -41.84 21.65
CA PHE A 230 23.59 -41.06 22.54
C PHE A 230 22.76 -41.96 23.47
N GLY A 231 22.60 -41.51 24.72
CA GLY A 231 21.63 -42.09 25.64
C GLY A 231 20.18 -41.70 25.28
N ALA A 232 19.20 -42.45 25.79
CA ALA A 232 17.78 -42.18 25.53
C ALA A 232 17.37 -40.75 25.94
N ALA A 233 17.82 -40.28 27.11
CA ALA A 233 17.51 -38.93 27.60
C ALA A 233 18.14 -37.82 26.72
N GLU A 234 19.32 -38.06 26.14
CA GLU A 234 19.94 -37.10 25.22
C GLU A 234 19.15 -37.01 23.91
N ILE A 235 18.72 -38.16 23.38
CA ILE A 235 17.86 -38.20 22.19
C ILE A 235 16.54 -37.49 22.47
N GLU A 236 15.89 -37.75 23.62
CA GLU A 236 14.65 -37.07 23.99
C GLU A 236 14.80 -35.55 24.02
N LYS A 237 15.92 -35.05 24.57
CA LYS A 237 16.22 -33.62 24.62
C LYS A 237 16.34 -32.99 23.23
N LEU A 238 16.92 -33.70 22.25
CA LEU A 238 17.05 -33.21 20.87
C LEU A 238 15.69 -33.00 20.16
N PHE A 239 14.63 -33.64 20.66
CA PHE A 239 13.28 -33.47 20.13
C PHE A 239 12.45 -32.41 20.87
N ILE A 240 13.03 -31.66 21.82
CA ILE A 240 12.36 -30.54 22.48
C ILE A 240 12.59 -29.28 21.64
N PRO A 241 11.56 -28.70 20.98
CA PRO A 241 11.74 -27.56 20.06
C PRO A 241 12.38 -26.34 20.71
N LEU A 242 12.07 -26.09 21.98
CA LEU A 242 12.64 -24.99 22.76
C LEU A 242 14.17 -25.09 22.94
N THR A 243 14.77 -26.25 22.72
CA THR A 243 16.24 -26.40 22.77
C THR A 243 16.93 -26.01 21.45
N TYR A 244 16.16 -25.74 20.40
CA TYR A 244 16.65 -25.47 19.05
C TYR A 244 16.14 -24.12 18.51
N GLN A 245 16.21 -23.08 19.34
CA GLN A 245 15.75 -21.73 19.00
C GLN A 245 16.85 -20.84 18.38
N GLY A 246 18.07 -21.34 18.26
CA GLY A 246 19.20 -20.60 17.68
C GLY A 246 19.38 -19.21 18.32
N SER A 247 19.41 -18.17 17.48
CA SER A 247 19.58 -16.77 17.90
C SER A 247 18.26 -15.99 18.04
N SER A 248 17.11 -16.65 18.07
CA SER A 248 15.80 -15.97 18.09
C SER A 248 15.67 -14.93 19.20
N GLN A 249 16.06 -15.26 20.43
CA GLN A 249 16.01 -14.31 21.56
C GLN A 249 16.94 -13.10 21.33
N VAL A 250 18.14 -13.32 20.79
CA VAL A 250 19.09 -12.25 20.47
C VAL A 250 18.50 -11.28 19.45
N PHE A 251 17.79 -11.79 18.44
CA PHE A 251 17.12 -10.94 17.45
C PHE A 251 15.97 -10.13 18.06
N ILE A 252 15.17 -10.75 18.93
CA ILE A 252 14.09 -10.07 19.67
C ILE A 252 14.66 -8.92 20.53
N ASP A 253 15.68 -9.20 21.32
CA ASP A 253 16.28 -8.21 22.23
C ASP A 253 16.87 -7.01 21.46
N ARG A 254 17.54 -7.27 20.33
CA ARG A 254 18.10 -6.22 19.47
C ARG A 254 17.00 -5.35 18.84
N LEU A 255 15.91 -5.96 18.39
CA LEU A 255 14.77 -5.23 17.83
C LEU A 255 14.12 -4.34 18.89
N ALA A 256 13.85 -4.87 20.08
CA ALA A 256 13.27 -4.13 21.21
C ALA A 256 14.16 -2.95 21.67
N ALA A 257 15.47 -3.13 21.73
CA ALA A 257 16.40 -2.05 22.07
C ALA A 257 16.46 -0.96 20.98
N SER A 258 16.44 -1.37 19.70
CA SER A 258 16.53 -0.43 18.59
C SER A 258 15.27 0.44 18.43
N SER A 259 14.09 -0.09 18.75
CA SER A 259 12.83 0.66 18.68
C SER A 259 12.76 1.78 19.72
N GLN A 260 13.22 1.51 20.94
CA GLN A 260 13.31 2.49 22.03
C GLN A 260 14.28 3.65 21.73
N THR A 261 15.30 3.39 20.92
CA THR A 261 16.28 4.41 20.52
C THR A 261 15.74 5.30 19.39
N ARG A 262 14.94 4.75 18.46
CA ARG A 262 14.37 5.49 17.33
C ARG A 262 13.22 6.43 17.69
N THR A 263 12.50 6.16 18.79
CA THR A 263 11.39 7.03 19.25
C THR A 263 11.86 8.36 19.82
N ARG A 264 13.16 8.50 20.15
CA ARG A 264 13.77 9.81 20.39
C ARG A 264 14.04 10.51 19.05
N ARG A 265 13.05 11.27 18.58
CA ARG A 265 13.18 12.15 17.42
C ARG A 265 14.38 13.08 17.64
N PRO A 266 15.37 13.14 16.73
CA PRO A 266 16.37 14.20 16.77
C PRO A 266 15.65 15.54 16.62
N ASP A 267 15.97 16.50 17.49
CA ASP A 267 15.50 17.88 17.41
C ASP A 267 15.79 18.43 16.00
N PRO A 268 14.77 18.92 15.25
CA PRO A 268 14.99 19.54 13.95
C PRO A 268 15.71 20.86 14.16
N ARG A 269 17.04 20.82 14.31
CA ARG A 269 17.85 22.04 14.28
C ARG A 269 17.60 22.73 12.94
N PRO A 270 17.35 24.05 12.93
CA PRO A 270 17.23 24.80 11.70
C PRO A 270 18.52 24.63 10.91
N VAL A 271 18.38 24.23 9.64
CA VAL A 271 19.48 24.29 8.69
C VAL A 271 19.90 25.76 8.63
N GLU A 272 21.12 26.08 9.05
CA GLU A 272 21.68 27.42 8.91
C GLU A 272 21.67 27.78 7.41
N THR A 273 20.72 28.60 7.01
CA THR A 273 20.71 29.21 5.68
C THR A 273 21.86 30.20 5.65
N ARG A 274 22.91 29.88 4.88
CA ARG A 274 23.96 30.85 4.59
C ARG A 274 23.33 31.99 3.77
N PRO A 275 23.64 33.27 4.08
CA PRO A 275 23.20 34.37 3.24
C PRO A 275 23.75 34.18 1.83
N VAL A 276 22.87 34.06 0.84
CA VAL A 276 23.26 34.12 -0.56
C VAL A 276 23.44 35.59 -0.90
N GLU A 277 24.67 36.02 -1.18
CA GLU A 277 24.93 37.35 -1.75
C GLU A 277 24.17 37.47 -3.07
N THR A 278 23.10 38.25 -3.09
CA THR A 278 22.41 38.66 -4.30
C THR A 278 23.31 39.62 -5.07
N ARG A 279 24.14 39.07 -5.96
CA ARG A 279 24.80 39.92 -6.97
C ARG A 279 23.72 40.46 -7.89
N PRO A 280 23.72 41.77 -8.21
CA PRO A 280 22.88 42.30 -9.26
C PRO A 280 23.16 41.52 -10.54
N ILE A 281 22.11 40.99 -11.17
CA ILE A 281 22.23 40.45 -12.52
C ILE A 281 22.58 41.64 -13.40
N GLU A 282 23.84 41.75 -13.82
CA GLU A 282 24.19 42.60 -14.95
C GLU A 282 23.33 42.12 -16.12
N THR A 283 22.39 42.96 -16.52
CA THR A 283 21.57 42.77 -17.71
C THR A 283 22.52 42.78 -18.90
N ARG A 284 23.03 41.61 -19.28
CA ARG A 284 23.55 41.44 -20.63
C ARG A 284 22.36 41.67 -21.55
N LEU A 285 22.42 42.76 -22.32
CA LEU A 285 21.48 43.03 -23.41
C LEU A 285 21.27 41.74 -24.21
N PRO A 286 20.04 41.48 -24.71
CA PRO A 286 19.81 40.33 -25.58
C PRO A 286 20.78 40.35 -26.76
N LEU A 287 21.27 39.16 -27.14
CA LEU A 287 22.24 38.93 -28.22
C LEU A 287 21.83 39.56 -29.56
N ALA A 288 20.57 39.98 -29.72
CA ALA A 288 20.06 40.75 -30.84
C ALA A 288 20.64 42.18 -30.96
N ALA A 289 21.25 42.74 -29.91
CA ALA A 289 21.82 44.10 -29.92
C ALA A 289 23.32 44.14 -30.31
N GLN A 290 23.94 43.00 -30.63
CA GLN A 290 25.36 42.91 -31.02
C GLN A 290 25.59 42.62 -32.52
N LEU A 291 24.54 42.61 -33.34
CA LEU A 291 24.66 42.51 -34.78
C LEU A 291 24.61 43.91 -35.41
N ALA A 292 25.75 44.35 -35.93
CA ALA A 292 25.82 45.53 -36.79
C ALA A 292 24.94 45.36 -38.04
N PRO A 293 24.34 46.43 -38.59
CA PRO A 293 23.56 46.34 -39.81
C PRO A 293 24.45 45.90 -40.97
N ALA A 294 24.09 44.82 -41.65
CA ALA A 294 24.73 44.42 -42.90
C ALA A 294 24.44 45.47 -43.99
N GLU A 295 25.48 45.86 -44.74
CA GLU A 295 25.38 46.79 -45.87
C GLU A 295 24.39 46.30 -46.94
N PRO A 296 23.63 47.19 -47.58
CA PRO A 296 22.80 46.82 -48.72
C PRO A 296 23.67 46.54 -49.97
N PRO A 297 23.37 45.50 -50.77
CA PRO A 297 24.05 45.28 -52.04
C PRO A 297 23.72 46.41 -53.05
N PRO A 298 24.63 46.70 -54.01
CA PRO A 298 24.55 47.87 -54.86
C PRO A 298 23.44 47.77 -55.91
N ALA A 299 22.85 48.92 -56.25
CA ALA A 299 21.88 49.06 -57.33
C ALA A 299 22.57 48.90 -58.69
N LEU A 300 22.01 48.05 -59.55
CA LEU A 300 22.41 47.90 -60.94
C LEU A 300 21.26 48.35 -61.84
N GLU A 301 21.54 49.38 -62.63
CA GLU A 301 20.70 49.97 -63.68
C GLU A 301 20.46 48.99 -64.83
N SER A 302 19.49 49.35 -65.68
CA SER A 302 18.74 48.45 -66.55
C SER A 302 19.16 48.48 -68.04
N GLN A 303 18.91 47.33 -68.71
CA GLN A 303 18.63 47.08 -70.15
C GLN A 303 19.83 46.81 -71.11
N PRO A 304 19.67 46.08 -72.24
CA PRO A 304 18.43 45.72 -72.97
C PRO A 304 18.27 44.25 -73.46
N GLN A 305 17.13 44.01 -74.14
CA GLN A 305 16.57 42.78 -74.72
C GLN A 305 17.44 42.05 -75.79
N GLY A 306 17.28 40.72 -75.91
CA GLY A 306 17.67 39.99 -77.13
C GLY A 306 17.77 38.45 -77.03
N SER A 307 16.76 37.76 -77.56
CA SER A 307 16.77 36.51 -78.37
C SER A 307 17.68 35.30 -78.06
N ALA A 308 17.01 34.13 -78.02
CA ALA A 308 17.38 32.83 -78.62
C ALA A 308 17.98 31.69 -77.75
N GLU A 309 17.22 30.57 -77.82
CA GLU A 309 17.60 29.15 -77.79
C GLU A 309 18.34 28.51 -76.60
N LYS A 310 17.75 27.39 -76.14
CA LYS A 310 18.21 26.54 -75.05
C LYS A 310 18.37 25.10 -75.58
N PRO A 311 19.53 24.45 -75.43
CA PRO A 311 19.61 23.00 -75.48
C PRO A 311 19.83 22.38 -74.08
N ALA A 312 19.42 21.12 -74.01
CA ALA A 312 19.06 20.35 -72.82
C ALA A 312 20.23 19.63 -72.12
N ALA A 313 19.99 19.25 -70.85
CA ALA A 313 20.72 18.26 -70.06
C ALA A 313 19.70 17.46 -69.22
N PRO A 314 20.04 16.24 -68.75
CA PRO A 314 19.18 15.06 -68.82
C PRO A 314 18.13 14.92 -67.71
N GLU A 315 17.13 14.11 -68.02
CA GLU A 315 15.89 13.87 -67.28
C GLU A 315 16.11 12.96 -66.05
N VAL A 316 15.77 13.48 -64.86
CA VAL A 316 15.61 12.72 -63.61
C VAL A 316 14.12 12.77 -63.26
N PRO A 317 13.43 11.64 -63.04
CA PRO A 317 11.98 11.65 -62.82
C PRO A 317 11.60 12.33 -61.49
N PRO A 318 10.46 13.05 -61.45
CA PRO A 318 10.03 13.78 -60.25
C PRO A 318 9.53 12.84 -59.14
N PRO A 319 9.65 13.25 -57.86
CA PRO A 319 9.01 12.56 -56.75
C PRO A 319 7.47 12.73 -56.80
N PRO A 320 6.69 11.79 -56.24
CA PRO A 320 5.23 11.84 -56.26
C PRO A 320 4.67 13.02 -55.43
N PRO A 321 3.46 13.53 -55.74
CA PRO A 321 2.89 14.68 -55.06
C PRO A 321 2.46 14.37 -53.61
N LEU A 322 2.69 15.35 -52.73
CA LEU A 322 2.17 15.41 -51.36
C LEU A 322 0.68 15.77 -51.37
N SER A 323 -0.17 14.89 -50.83
CA SER A 323 -1.60 15.17 -50.61
C SER A 323 -1.82 16.08 -49.39
N ALA A 324 -2.70 17.07 -49.56
CA ALA A 324 -3.15 18.04 -48.57
C ALA A 324 -4.23 17.45 -47.60
N PRO A 325 -4.62 18.17 -46.51
CA PRO A 325 -5.02 17.59 -45.23
C PRO A 325 -6.53 17.24 -45.09
N ALA A 326 -6.84 16.33 -44.16
CA ALA A 326 -8.21 15.97 -43.77
C ALA A 326 -8.75 16.86 -42.61
N PRO A 327 -10.07 17.15 -42.55
CA PRO A 327 -10.66 18.09 -41.59
C PRO A 327 -11.15 17.44 -40.28
N MET A 328 -11.37 18.32 -39.28
CA MET A 328 -11.87 18.06 -37.92
C MET A 328 -13.32 17.55 -37.88
N VAL A 329 -13.66 16.76 -36.86
CA VAL A 329 -15.05 16.50 -36.46
C VAL A 329 -15.16 16.58 -34.93
N GLU A 330 -16.09 17.41 -34.45
CA GLU A 330 -16.59 17.49 -33.08
C GLU A 330 -18.14 17.34 -33.08
N PRO A 331 -18.83 17.28 -31.92
CA PRO A 331 -19.66 16.14 -31.49
C PRO A 331 -21.17 16.29 -31.81
N LEU A 332 -21.93 15.18 -31.74
CA LEU A 332 -23.37 15.15 -32.01
C LEU A 332 -24.22 14.77 -30.80
N SER A 333 -25.18 15.66 -30.51
CA SER A 333 -26.25 15.58 -29.51
C SER A 333 -27.62 15.36 -30.18
N LEU A 334 -28.42 14.47 -29.60
CA LEU A 334 -29.90 14.38 -29.49
C LEU A 334 -30.83 15.00 -30.59
N ALA A 335 -31.65 14.11 -31.22
CA ALA A 335 -33.13 14.03 -31.13
C ALA A 335 -34.01 14.13 -32.42
N GLN A 336 -35.00 13.22 -32.47
CA GLN A 336 -36.37 13.24 -33.06
C GLN A 336 -36.66 12.84 -34.54
N ALA A 337 -37.48 11.78 -34.73
CA ALA A 337 -38.85 11.83 -35.32
C ALA A 337 -39.52 10.43 -35.41
N ALA A 338 -40.85 10.36 -35.22
CA ALA A 338 -41.75 9.18 -35.27
C ALA A 338 -42.61 9.15 -36.57
N PRO A 339 -43.67 8.31 -36.76
CA PRO A 339 -43.86 6.85 -36.59
C PRO A 339 -44.38 6.15 -37.89
N SER A 340 -44.34 4.81 -38.01
CA SER A 340 -45.20 4.00 -38.93
C SER A 340 -45.23 2.49 -38.55
N GLN A 341 -46.40 1.87 -38.70
CA GLN A 341 -46.96 0.61 -38.16
C GLN A 341 -46.55 -0.71 -38.92
N PRO A 342 -46.95 -1.95 -38.50
CA PRO A 342 -46.04 -3.09 -38.26
C PRO A 342 -46.32 -4.41 -39.04
N GLU A 343 -45.50 -5.45 -38.71
CA GLU A 343 -45.64 -6.94 -38.83
C GLU A 343 -44.60 -7.67 -39.72
N PRO A 344 -44.29 -8.97 -39.50
CA PRO A 344 -44.39 -9.80 -38.29
C PRO A 344 -43.05 -10.50 -37.90
N ALA A 345 -42.99 -11.03 -36.68
CA ALA A 345 -41.81 -11.62 -36.06
C ALA A 345 -41.51 -13.05 -36.55
N LEU A 346 -40.24 -13.29 -36.90
CA LEU A 346 -39.64 -14.62 -37.05
C LEU A 346 -38.63 -14.83 -35.91
N GLU A 347 -38.92 -15.85 -35.10
CA GLU A 347 -38.27 -16.22 -33.85
C GLU A 347 -36.92 -16.93 -34.13
N MET A 348 -35.86 -16.51 -33.43
CA MET A 348 -34.54 -17.17 -33.43
C MET A 348 -34.28 -17.74 -32.03
N PRO A 349 -33.78 -18.98 -31.88
CA PRO A 349 -33.73 -19.68 -30.60
C PRO A 349 -32.57 -19.20 -29.69
N GLU A 350 -32.85 -19.16 -28.38
CA GLU A 350 -31.89 -18.84 -27.32
C GLU A 350 -30.82 -19.94 -27.10
N PRO A 351 -29.59 -19.58 -26.67
CA PRO A 351 -28.54 -20.54 -26.33
C PRO A 351 -28.71 -21.12 -24.92
N PRO A 352 -28.32 -22.39 -24.67
CA PRO A 352 -28.54 -23.05 -23.39
C PRO A 352 -27.55 -22.63 -22.29
N PRO A 353 -27.94 -22.74 -21.00
CA PRO A 353 -27.12 -22.31 -19.87
C PRO A 353 -26.04 -23.33 -19.48
N LEU A 354 -24.87 -22.80 -19.08
CA LEU A 354 -23.72 -23.52 -18.53
C LEU A 354 -24.01 -24.08 -17.13
N THR A 355 -23.91 -25.40 -16.97
CA THR A 355 -24.01 -26.11 -15.68
C THR A 355 -22.61 -26.48 -15.17
N VAL A 356 -22.32 -26.18 -13.91
CA VAL A 356 -21.13 -26.65 -13.16
C VAL A 356 -21.58 -27.74 -12.19
N PRO A 357 -20.93 -28.93 -12.12
CA PRO A 357 -21.40 -30.00 -11.26
C PRO A 357 -20.91 -29.84 -9.81
N VAL A 358 -21.87 -29.79 -8.88
CA VAL A 358 -21.65 -30.00 -7.44
C VAL A 358 -21.95 -31.47 -7.14
N ALA A 359 -20.96 -32.21 -6.66
CA ALA A 359 -21.15 -33.55 -6.12
C ALA A 359 -21.29 -33.45 -4.59
N MET A 360 -22.51 -33.58 -4.09
CA MET A 360 -22.81 -33.86 -2.68
C MET A 360 -23.77 -35.04 -2.65
N ALA A 361 -23.31 -36.14 -2.05
CA ALA A 361 -24.13 -37.31 -1.77
C ALA A 361 -24.91 -37.05 -0.46
N GLU A 362 -26.23 -37.09 -0.52
CA GLU A 362 -27.11 -37.18 0.65
C GLU A 362 -27.50 -38.65 0.90
N PRO A 363 -27.51 -39.14 2.15
CA PRO A 363 -28.24 -40.35 2.49
C PRO A 363 -29.67 -40.02 2.95
N ALA A 364 -30.63 -40.80 2.46
CA ALA A 364 -32.04 -40.76 2.83
C ALA A 364 -32.27 -41.12 4.31
N MET A 365 -33.12 -40.36 5.00
CA MET A 365 -33.66 -40.69 6.32
C MET A 365 -35.13 -40.28 6.38
N ASP A 366 -36.02 -41.25 6.16
CA ASP A 366 -37.46 -41.15 6.40
C ASP A 366 -37.80 -42.08 7.57
N ALA A 367 -37.82 -41.54 8.79
CA ALA A 367 -38.39 -42.17 9.99
C ALA A 367 -38.63 -41.10 11.08
N PRO A 368 -39.81 -41.03 11.71
CA PRO A 368 -40.10 -40.02 12.72
C PRO A 368 -39.50 -40.39 14.09
N LEU A 369 -38.80 -39.44 14.71
CA LEU A 369 -38.27 -39.54 16.08
C LEU A 369 -39.40 -39.39 17.13
N PRO A 370 -39.32 -40.09 18.28
CA PRO A 370 -40.29 -39.96 19.38
C PRO A 370 -40.09 -38.65 20.16
N PRO A 371 -41.14 -38.12 20.82
CA PRO A 371 -41.05 -36.86 21.57
C PRO A 371 -40.27 -37.03 22.90
N PRO A 372 -39.60 -35.98 23.39
CA PRO A 372 -38.85 -36.03 24.64
C PRO A 372 -39.77 -36.04 25.88
N PRO A 373 -39.29 -36.57 27.03
CA PRO A 373 -40.09 -36.67 28.24
C PRO A 373 -40.24 -35.31 28.93
N SER A 374 -41.45 -35.09 29.46
CA SER A 374 -41.82 -33.92 30.27
C SER A 374 -41.22 -34.03 31.67
N GLU A 375 -40.27 -33.16 32.01
CA GLU A 375 -39.94 -32.87 33.42
C GLU A 375 -39.90 -31.37 33.67
N THR A 376 -40.75 -30.99 34.62
CA THR A 376 -40.97 -29.64 35.14
C THR A 376 -39.88 -29.31 36.14
N LEU A 377 -39.03 -28.32 35.85
CA LEU A 377 -38.27 -27.61 36.88
C LEU A 377 -38.05 -26.15 36.45
N ALA A 378 -38.78 -25.25 37.11
CA ALA A 378 -38.69 -23.82 36.92
C ALA A 378 -37.33 -23.29 37.40
N ALA A 379 -36.58 -22.63 36.52
CA ALA A 379 -35.41 -21.82 36.87
C ALA A 379 -35.82 -20.34 37.02
N PRO A 380 -35.26 -19.59 37.99
CA PRO A 380 -35.65 -18.21 38.26
C PRO A 380 -35.14 -17.23 37.19
N PRO A 381 -35.80 -16.07 36.99
CA PRO A 381 -35.38 -15.09 36.00
C PRO A 381 -34.05 -14.42 36.37
N ALA A 382 -33.21 -14.19 35.36
CA ALA A 382 -31.93 -13.50 35.49
C ALA A 382 -32.12 -12.02 35.96
N PRO A 383 -31.18 -11.46 36.73
CA PRO A 383 -31.28 -10.09 37.21
C PRO A 383 -31.10 -9.07 36.07
N LYS A 384 -31.91 -8.00 36.08
CA LYS A 384 -31.78 -6.88 35.14
C LYS A 384 -30.45 -6.14 35.36
N PRO A 385 -29.77 -5.67 34.29
CA PRO A 385 -28.58 -4.85 34.41
C PRO A 385 -28.92 -3.46 35.02
N PRO A 386 -27.97 -2.81 35.72
CA PRO A 386 -28.18 -1.50 36.31
C PRO A 386 -28.37 -0.41 35.23
N PRO A 387 -29.06 0.70 35.55
CA PRO A 387 -29.24 1.80 34.61
C PRO A 387 -27.90 2.48 34.30
N ARG A 388 -27.63 2.72 33.01
CA ARG A 388 -26.47 3.51 32.56
C ARG A 388 -26.59 4.96 33.04
N SER A 389 -25.47 5.54 33.46
CA SER A 389 -25.35 6.96 33.79
C SER A 389 -25.60 7.85 32.56
N PRO A 390 -26.09 9.09 32.73
CA PRO A 390 -26.44 9.99 31.62
C PRO A 390 -25.28 10.39 30.71
N ASP A 391 -24.04 10.10 31.08
CA ASP A 391 -22.84 10.57 30.37
C ASP A 391 -22.34 9.62 29.25
N ASP A 392 -22.97 8.44 29.08
CA ASP A 392 -22.57 7.43 28.08
C ASP A 392 -23.39 7.49 26.77
N ALA A 393 -23.75 8.69 26.32
CA ALA A 393 -24.41 8.89 25.02
C ALA A 393 -23.45 9.50 23.97
N PRO A 394 -23.42 9.00 22.72
CA PRO A 394 -22.60 9.54 21.62
C PRO A 394 -23.06 10.93 21.10
N GLY A 395 -23.70 11.74 21.95
CA GLY A 395 -24.18 13.09 21.65
C GLY A 395 -23.21 14.22 22.05
N ALA A 396 -22.30 13.96 23.00
CA ALA A 396 -21.42 15.01 23.54
C ALA A 396 -20.41 15.57 22.51
N PHE A 397 -20.05 14.79 21.48
CA PHE A 397 -19.12 15.24 20.44
C PHE A 397 -19.79 16.16 19.40
N LEU A 398 -21.10 16.01 19.17
CA LEU A 398 -21.86 16.86 18.24
C LEU A 398 -22.29 18.20 18.89
N GLU A 399 -22.47 18.25 20.21
CA GLU A 399 -22.71 19.51 20.94
C GLU A 399 -21.48 20.41 21.04
N VAL A 400 -20.28 19.82 21.10
CA VAL A 400 -19.02 20.58 21.10
C VAL A 400 -18.75 21.22 19.73
N LEU A 401 -19.08 20.52 18.63
CA LEU A 401 -18.96 21.07 17.28
C LEU A 401 -20.01 22.16 17.00
N SER A 402 -21.25 22.01 17.48
CA SER A 402 -22.28 23.05 17.27
C SER A 402 -22.01 24.33 18.07
N ARG A 403 -21.38 24.22 19.25
CA ARG A 403 -20.92 25.39 20.03
C ARG A 403 -19.74 26.10 19.38
N ALA A 404 -18.78 25.37 18.81
CA ALA A 404 -17.65 25.95 18.10
C ALA A 404 -18.08 26.71 16.83
N ASP A 405 -19.07 26.19 16.09
CA ASP A 405 -19.62 26.85 14.91
C ASP A 405 -20.45 28.11 15.27
N ALA A 406 -21.15 28.09 16.41
CA ALA A 406 -21.90 29.25 16.90
C ALA A 406 -20.97 30.38 17.37
N GLU A 407 -19.86 30.06 18.05
CA GLU A 407 -18.86 31.03 18.47
C GLU A 407 -18.08 31.62 17.28
N ALA A 408 -17.78 30.82 16.26
CA ALA A 408 -17.17 31.29 15.01
C ALA A 408 -18.09 32.26 14.26
N ALA A 409 -19.39 31.96 14.17
CA ALA A 409 -20.37 32.82 13.51
C ALA A 409 -20.63 34.15 14.25
N GLU A 410 -20.54 34.16 15.58
CA GLU A 410 -20.68 35.39 16.37
C GLU A 410 -19.44 36.29 16.27
N THR A 411 -18.26 35.70 16.15
CA THR A 411 -16.98 36.42 15.95
C THR A 411 -16.94 37.08 14.57
N GLU A 412 -17.47 36.40 13.54
CA GLU A 412 -17.56 36.96 12.19
C GLU A 412 -18.58 38.12 12.10
N ARG A 413 -19.71 38.03 12.82
CA ARG A 413 -20.70 39.13 12.92
C ARG A 413 -20.16 40.37 13.63
N LYS A 414 -19.31 40.21 14.66
CA LYS A 414 -18.67 41.35 15.35
C LYS A 414 -17.57 42.01 14.51
N SER A 415 -16.92 41.29 13.60
CA SER A 415 -15.91 41.88 12.68
C SER A 415 -16.49 42.68 11.51
N LYS A 416 -17.74 42.39 11.09
CA LYS A 416 -18.43 43.07 9.99
C LYS A 416 -19.24 44.31 10.42
N SER A 417 -19.24 44.65 11.71
CA SER A 417 -19.98 45.76 12.32
C SER A 417 -19.08 46.83 12.97
N GLY A 418 -17.77 46.77 12.74
CA GLY A 418 -16.79 47.72 13.28
C GLY A 418 -16.27 48.68 12.23
#